data_AF-A0A0D3DQJ0-F1
#
_entry.id   AF-A0A0D3DQJ0-F1
#
_cell.length_a   1.000
_cell.length_b   1.000
_cell.length_c   1.000
_cell.angle_alpha   90.00
_cell.angle_beta   90.00
_cell.angle_gamma   90.00
#
_symmetry.space_group_name_H-M   'P 1'
#
loop_
_entity.id
_entity.type
_entity.pdbx_description
1 polymer ?
#
loop_
_entity_poly.entity_id
_entity_poly.type
_entity_poly.pdbx_seq_one_letter_code
_entity_poly.pdbx_strand_id
1 'polypeptide(L)'
;KWPLHQILFTGANALKQIFTFSLELAGGQGNPALANEATAIAISVLTQDVDCFKQWDVLYKEHLEASVALLKKLVDEWKDHSLKLSSSSSDTLTVKHAMNSFRMKNEKAITEGVANLSLYKEADQSCKLISRRLSRGPGIAPLTAMVIAAGAAAAGEVVGWSRTLSILPI
;
A
#
# COMPACT_ATOMS: atom_id res chain seq x y z
N LYS A 1 16.47 8.03 -38.05
CA LYS A 1 15.39 7.40 -37.24
C LYS A 1 16.07 6.62 -36.13
N TRP A 2 16.04 7.12 -34.88
CA TRP A 2 16.75 6.50 -33.75
C TRP A 2 15.98 5.26 -33.26
N PRO A 3 16.66 4.17 -32.83
CA PRO A 3 16.00 2.94 -32.42
C PRO A 3 15.53 3.04 -30.97
N LEU A 4 14.58 3.94 -30.70
CA LEU A 4 14.03 4.18 -29.37
C LEU A 4 13.51 2.89 -28.70
N HIS A 5 12.95 1.99 -29.51
CA HIS A 5 12.46 0.69 -29.03
C HIS A 5 13.58 -0.23 -28.51
N GLN A 6 14.77 -0.20 -29.13
CA GLN A 6 15.90 -1.02 -28.70
C GLN A 6 16.50 -0.49 -27.39
N ILE A 7 16.62 0.84 -27.26
CA ILE A 7 17.12 1.49 -26.05
C ILE A 7 16.17 1.23 -24.87
N LEU A 8 14.85 1.37 -25.09
CA LEU A 8 13.85 1.10 -24.07
C LEU A 8 13.83 -0.38 -23.64
N PHE A 9 13.94 -1.30 -24.60
CA PHE A 9 14.01 -2.73 -24.33
C PHE A 9 15.27 -3.13 -23.55
N THR A 10 16.43 -2.60 -23.93
CA THR A 10 17.69 -2.81 -23.19
C THR A 10 17.63 -2.22 -21.79
N GLY A 11 17.01 -1.04 -21.62
CA GLY A 11 16.79 -0.41 -20.32
C GLY A 11 15.91 -1.24 -19.39
N ALA A 12 14.76 -1.72 -19.88
CA ALA A 12 13.85 -2.57 -19.11
C ALA A 12 14.52 -3.90 -18.69
N ASN A 13 15.35 -4.49 -19.54
CA ASN A 13 16.10 -5.70 -19.19
C ASN A 13 17.17 -5.42 -18.12
N ALA A 14 17.86 -4.28 -18.21
CA ALA A 14 18.85 -3.88 -17.20
C ALA A 14 18.19 -3.64 -15.83
N LEU A 15 17.04 -2.98 -15.78
CA LEU A 15 16.28 -2.76 -14.54
C LEU A 15 15.88 -4.08 -13.88
N LYS A 16 15.40 -5.06 -14.65
CA LYS A 16 15.09 -6.40 -14.11
C LYS A 16 16.30 -7.09 -13.49
N GLN A 17 17.48 -6.99 -14.10
CA GLN A 17 18.71 -7.55 -13.53
C GLN A 17 19.11 -6.83 -12.24
N ILE A 18 19.08 -5.50 -12.23
CA ILE A 18 19.36 -4.70 -11.02
C ILE A 18 18.38 -5.08 -9.91
N PHE A 19 17.09 -5.22 -10.24
CA PHE A 19 16.08 -5.66 -9.29
C PHE A 19 16.42 -7.03 -8.70
N THR A 20 16.74 -8.03 -9.53
CA THR A 20 17.13 -9.37 -9.07
C THR A 20 18.30 -9.32 -8.11
N PHE A 21 19.42 -8.68 -8.49
CA PHE A 21 20.59 -8.57 -7.61
C PHE A 21 20.29 -7.82 -6.31
N SER A 22 19.49 -6.76 -6.38
CA SER A 22 19.10 -5.98 -5.20
C SER A 22 18.22 -6.81 -4.25
N LEU A 23 17.31 -7.62 -4.79
CA LEU A 23 16.47 -8.51 -4.01
C LEU A 23 17.31 -9.62 -3.35
N GLU A 24 18.25 -10.22 -4.07
CA GLU A 24 19.18 -11.21 -3.51
C GLU A 24 20.00 -10.63 -2.35
N LEU A 25 20.57 -9.44 -2.55
CA LEU A 25 21.38 -8.75 -1.52
C LEU A 25 20.53 -8.28 -0.32
N ALA A 26 19.24 -7.97 -0.52
CA ALA A 26 18.34 -7.61 0.56
C ALA A 26 18.08 -8.77 1.54
N GLY A 27 18.24 -10.02 1.10
CA GLY A 27 18.22 -11.21 1.97
C GLY A 27 19.56 -11.52 2.64
N GLY A 28 20.58 -10.68 2.43
CA GLY A 28 21.97 -10.95 2.79
C GLY A 28 22.20 -11.10 4.30
N GLN A 29 22.66 -12.28 4.70
CA GLN A 29 23.01 -12.64 6.07
C GLN A 29 24.41 -12.09 6.43
N GLY A 30 24.50 -10.84 6.89
CA GLY A 30 25.74 -10.35 7.51
C GLY A 30 25.94 -8.83 7.59
N ASN A 31 25.30 -8.04 6.73
CA ASN A 31 25.40 -6.58 6.78
C ASN A 31 24.02 -5.92 6.65
N PRO A 32 23.38 -5.51 7.76
CA PRO A 32 22.05 -4.91 7.74
C PRO A 32 22.00 -3.57 7.01
N ALA A 33 23.11 -2.81 7.00
CA ALA A 33 23.17 -1.55 6.25
C ALA A 33 23.14 -1.81 4.73
N LEU A 34 23.89 -2.82 4.27
CA LEU A 34 23.86 -3.24 2.86
C LEU A 34 22.49 -3.79 2.45
N ALA A 35 21.88 -4.63 3.29
CA ALA A 35 20.55 -5.17 3.02
C ALA A 35 19.50 -4.06 2.91
N ASN A 36 19.57 -3.04 3.77
CA ASN A 36 18.67 -1.88 3.71
C ASN A 36 18.89 -1.05 2.44
N GLU A 37 20.14 -0.83 2.03
CA GLU A 37 20.46 -0.12 0.78
C GLU A 37 19.97 -0.90 -0.44
N ALA A 38 20.23 -2.22 -0.49
CA ALA A 38 19.75 -3.09 -1.56
C ALA A 38 18.22 -3.08 -1.64
N THR A 39 17.53 -3.08 -0.49
CA THR A 39 16.06 -2.95 -0.45
C THR A 39 15.62 -1.59 -1.02
N ALA A 40 16.29 -0.50 -0.68
CA ALA A 40 15.99 0.83 -1.22
C ALA A 40 16.21 0.90 -2.74
N ILE A 41 17.28 0.28 -3.25
CA ILE A 41 17.53 0.16 -4.69
C ILE A 41 16.43 -0.65 -5.37
N ALA A 42 16.03 -1.79 -4.79
CA ALA A 42 14.93 -2.60 -5.32
C ALA A 42 13.62 -1.79 -5.42
N ILE A 43 13.27 -1.01 -4.38
CA ILE A 43 12.10 -0.12 -4.42
C ILE A 43 12.27 0.95 -5.51
N SER A 44 13.43 1.59 -5.59
CA SER A 44 13.71 2.59 -6.63
C SER A 44 13.46 2.02 -8.03
N VAL A 45 13.94 0.81 -8.31
CA VAL A 45 13.69 0.13 -9.59
C VAL A 45 12.20 -0.16 -9.81
N LEU A 46 11.48 -0.66 -8.80
CA LEU A 46 10.03 -0.90 -8.90
C LEU A 46 9.24 0.39 -9.20
N THR A 47 9.69 1.55 -8.72
CA THR A 47 9.06 2.84 -9.01
C THR A 47 9.44 3.44 -10.37
N GLN A 48 10.57 2.99 -10.95
CA GLN A 48 11.00 3.41 -12.30
C GLN A 48 10.34 2.56 -13.38
N ASP A 49 10.18 1.26 -13.14
CA ASP A 49 9.51 0.33 -14.03
C ASP A 49 8.67 -0.69 -13.25
N VAL A 50 7.35 -0.49 -13.28
CA VAL A 50 6.39 -1.36 -12.61
C VAL A 50 6.35 -2.77 -13.19
N ASP A 51 6.88 -3.01 -14.40
CA ASP A 51 7.01 -4.37 -14.92
C ASP A 51 8.03 -5.20 -14.13
N CYS A 52 8.89 -4.57 -13.32
CA CYS A 52 9.75 -5.28 -12.38
C CYS A 52 8.94 -6.04 -11.30
N PHE A 53 7.68 -5.67 -11.04
CA PHE A 53 6.78 -6.49 -10.19
C PHE A 53 6.52 -7.88 -10.79
N LYS A 54 6.54 -8.02 -12.13
CA LYS A 54 6.40 -9.32 -12.79
C LYS A 54 7.64 -10.18 -12.55
N GLN A 55 8.82 -9.58 -12.56
CA GLN A 55 10.08 -10.27 -12.22
C GLN A 55 10.08 -10.67 -10.74
N TRP A 56 9.64 -9.78 -9.86
CA TRP A 56 9.49 -10.11 -8.44
C TRP A 56 8.55 -11.29 -8.22
N ASP A 57 7.45 -11.39 -8.97
CA ASP A 57 6.51 -12.51 -8.85
C ASP A 57 7.10 -13.89 -9.18
N VAL A 58 8.08 -13.93 -10.09
CA VAL A 58 8.83 -15.14 -10.40
C VAL A 58 9.78 -15.49 -9.26
N LEU A 59 10.50 -14.50 -8.73
CA LEU A 59 11.54 -14.65 -7.71
C LEU A 59 10.99 -14.79 -6.27
N TYR A 60 9.71 -14.50 -6.07
CA TYR A 60 9.10 -14.28 -4.76
C TYR A 60 9.35 -15.41 -3.75
N LYS A 61 9.14 -16.66 -4.16
CA LYS A 61 9.28 -17.82 -3.25
C LYS A 61 10.75 -18.17 -2.98
N GLU A 62 11.60 -17.98 -3.97
CA GLU A 62 13.04 -18.24 -3.87
C GLU A 62 13.71 -17.28 -2.89
N HIS A 63 13.28 -16.02 -2.90
CA HIS A 63 13.79 -14.97 -2.02
C HIS A 63 12.71 -14.48 -1.04
N LEU A 64 12.05 -15.40 -0.34
CA LEU A 64 10.93 -15.06 0.54
C LEU A 64 11.32 -14.08 1.66
N GLU A 65 12.44 -14.31 2.34
CA GLU A 65 12.92 -13.44 3.42
C GLU A 65 13.23 -12.02 2.93
N ALA A 66 13.94 -11.91 1.80
CA ALA A 66 14.20 -10.63 1.15
C ALA A 66 12.90 -9.94 0.70
N SER A 67 11.95 -10.72 0.16
CA SER A 67 10.65 -10.21 -0.27
C SER A 67 9.83 -9.69 0.90
N VAL A 68 9.91 -10.34 2.06
CA VAL A 68 9.30 -9.88 3.30
C VAL A 68 9.88 -8.53 3.74
N ALA A 69 11.21 -8.40 3.77
CA ALA A 69 11.88 -7.15 4.10
C ALA A 69 11.51 -6.02 3.13
N LEU A 70 11.48 -6.32 1.83
CA LEU A 70 11.09 -5.38 0.78
C LEU A 70 9.62 -4.96 0.89
N LEU A 71 8.70 -5.89 1.13
CA LEU A 71 7.28 -5.60 1.34
C LEU A 71 7.06 -4.72 2.58
N LYS A 72 7.74 -5.01 3.69
CA LYS A 72 7.69 -4.19 4.92
C LYS A 72 8.17 -2.77 4.65
N LYS A 73 9.34 -2.61 4.02
CA LYS A 73 9.87 -1.28 3.69
C LYS A 73 8.93 -0.52 2.74
N LEU A 74 8.33 -1.20 1.77
CA LEU A 74 7.33 -0.62 0.88
C LEU A 74 6.05 -0.19 1.62
N VAL A 75 5.66 -0.90 2.68
CA VAL A 75 4.57 -0.49 3.58
C VAL A 75 4.99 0.73 4.42
N ASP A 76 6.21 0.77 4.93
CA ASP A 76 6.66 1.87 5.78
C ASP A 76 6.80 3.17 4.99
N GLU A 77 7.38 3.09 3.79
CA GLU A 77 7.68 4.22 2.90
C GLU A 77 6.58 4.46 1.84
N TRP A 78 5.40 3.87 2.02
CA TRP A 78 4.36 3.89 0.98
C TRP A 78 4.00 5.29 0.50
N LYS A 79 3.97 6.28 1.39
CA LYS A 79 3.62 7.67 1.04
C LYS A 79 4.62 8.28 0.04
N ASP A 80 5.87 7.84 0.08
CA ASP A 80 6.95 8.37 -0.76
C ASP A 80 6.90 7.76 -2.17
N HIS A 81 6.41 6.52 -2.28
CA HIS A 81 6.44 5.74 -3.52
C HIS A 81 5.07 5.64 -4.20
N SER A 82 3.96 5.87 -3.48
CA SER A 82 2.61 5.56 -3.98
C SER A 82 2.22 6.33 -5.23
N LEU A 83 2.66 7.58 -5.36
CA LEU A 83 2.34 8.39 -6.54
C LEU A 83 2.97 7.82 -7.82
N LYS A 84 4.19 7.26 -7.71
CA LYS A 84 4.88 6.61 -8.83
C LYS A 84 4.26 5.24 -9.14
N LEU A 85 3.99 4.46 -8.11
CA LEU A 85 3.39 3.12 -8.24
C LEU A 85 1.92 3.12 -8.68
N SER A 86 1.25 4.26 -8.56
CA SER A 86 -0.13 4.46 -8.99
C SER A 86 -0.25 5.62 -9.96
N SER A 87 0.82 5.92 -10.72
CA SER A 87 0.87 7.06 -11.64
C SER A 87 -0.14 6.92 -12.78
N SER A 88 -0.36 5.67 -13.22
CA SER A 88 -1.33 5.28 -14.24
C SER A 88 -2.29 4.20 -13.71
N SER A 89 -3.46 4.12 -14.34
CA SER A 89 -4.38 2.99 -14.16
C SER A 89 -3.68 1.65 -14.45
N SER A 90 -2.85 1.60 -15.50
CA SER A 90 -2.12 0.38 -15.87
C SER A 90 -1.10 -0.01 -14.81
N ASP A 91 -0.32 0.95 -14.31
CA ASP A 91 0.66 0.71 -13.24
C ASP A 91 -0.02 0.19 -11.99
N THR A 92 -1.12 0.83 -11.60
CA THR A 92 -1.95 0.43 -10.47
C THR A 92 -2.43 -1.02 -10.62
N LEU A 93 -2.85 -1.42 -11.83
CA LEU A 93 -3.28 -2.78 -12.12
C LEU A 93 -2.10 -3.78 -12.02
N THR A 94 -0.92 -3.42 -12.53
CA THR A 94 0.29 -4.26 -12.43
C THR A 94 0.66 -4.52 -10.97
N VAL A 95 0.69 -3.48 -10.14
CA VAL A 95 0.99 -3.64 -8.70
C VAL A 95 -0.09 -4.46 -8.00
N LYS A 96 -1.39 -4.20 -8.27
CA LYS A 96 -2.50 -4.99 -7.72
C LYS A 96 -2.40 -6.46 -8.10
N HIS A 97 -2.05 -6.76 -9.35
CA HIS A 97 -1.87 -8.12 -9.82
C HIS A 97 -0.74 -8.83 -9.05
N ALA A 98 0.41 -8.18 -8.86
CA ALA A 98 1.51 -8.73 -8.09
C ALA A 98 1.13 -8.99 -6.62
N MET A 99 0.49 -8.02 -5.95
CA MET A 99 0.03 -8.20 -4.56
C MET A 99 -0.97 -9.36 -4.41
N ASN A 100 -1.87 -9.54 -5.39
CA ASN A 100 -2.79 -10.67 -5.40
C ASN A 100 -2.05 -12.00 -5.63
N SER A 101 -1.07 -12.03 -6.53
CA SER A 101 -0.25 -13.21 -6.80
C SER A 101 0.53 -13.63 -5.55
N PHE A 102 1.17 -12.69 -4.85
CA PHE A 102 1.89 -12.95 -3.61
C PHE A 102 0.94 -13.48 -2.53
N ARG A 103 -0.22 -12.85 -2.37
CA ARG A 103 -1.26 -13.31 -1.42
C ARG A 103 -1.69 -14.75 -1.69
N MET A 104 -1.98 -15.12 -2.93
CA MET A 104 -2.33 -16.51 -3.28
C MET A 104 -1.18 -17.48 -2.97
N LYS A 105 0.08 -17.11 -3.25
CA LYS A 105 1.25 -17.91 -2.91
C LYS A 105 1.38 -18.09 -1.38
N ASN A 106 1.10 -17.05 -0.60
CA ASN A 106 1.16 -17.06 0.85
C ASN A 106 0.05 -17.88 1.48
N GLU A 107 -1.20 -17.67 1.06
CA GLU A 107 -2.37 -18.42 1.53
C GLU A 107 -2.22 -19.92 1.28
N LYS A 108 -1.71 -20.30 0.11
CA LYS A 108 -1.39 -21.70 -0.22
C LYS A 108 -0.36 -22.26 0.76
N ALA A 109 0.77 -21.57 0.94
CA ALA A 109 1.84 -22.01 1.86
C ALA A 109 1.35 -22.12 3.32
N ILE A 110 0.51 -21.18 3.76
CA ILE A 110 -0.09 -21.18 5.10
C ILE A 110 -1.01 -22.39 5.29
N THR A 111 -1.84 -22.70 4.29
CA THR A 111 -2.79 -23.82 4.33
C THR A 111 -2.06 -25.17 4.30
N GLU A 112 -0.99 -25.26 3.51
CA GLU A 112 -0.15 -26.47 3.39
C GLU A 112 0.78 -26.66 4.61
N GLY A 113 0.89 -25.69 5.50
CA GLY A 113 1.70 -25.80 6.72
C GLY A 113 3.20 -25.94 6.45
N VAL A 114 3.72 -25.32 5.38
CA VAL A 114 5.13 -25.42 4.99
C VAL A 114 6.06 -24.73 6.00
N ALA A 115 7.37 -25.00 5.89
CA ALA A 115 8.40 -24.27 6.64
C ALA A 115 8.28 -22.75 6.42
N ASN A 116 8.77 -21.94 7.37
CA ASN A 116 8.73 -20.48 7.32
C ASN A 116 7.31 -19.86 7.33
N LEU A 117 6.36 -20.53 7.99
CA LEU A 117 4.97 -20.06 8.12
C LEU A 117 4.86 -18.61 8.63
N SER A 118 5.76 -18.18 9.51
CA SER A 118 5.82 -16.79 10.01
C SER A 118 6.09 -15.78 8.89
N LEU A 119 7.07 -16.06 8.01
CA LEU A 119 7.41 -15.20 6.87
C LEU A 119 6.23 -15.06 5.91
N TYR A 120 5.54 -16.16 5.59
CA TYR A 120 4.36 -16.12 4.73
C TYR A 120 3.20 -15.30 5.32
N LYS A 121 2.95 -15.41 6.63
CA LYS A 121 1.93 -14.60 7.33
C LYS A 121 2.27 -13.11 7.30
N GLU A 122 3.54 -12.78 7.55
CA GLU A 122 4.02 -11.41 7.56
C GLU A 122 3.96 -10.77 6.16
N ALA A 123 4.37 -11.52 5.14
CA ALA A 123 4.27 -11.08 3.76
C ALA A 123 2.81 -10.87 3.33
N ASP A 124 1.91 -11.78 3.71
CA ASP A 124 0.47 -11.67 3.44
C ASP A 124 -0.13 -10.40 4.07
N GLN A 125 0.21 -10.11 5.32
CA GLN A 125 -0.21 -8.88 5.99
C GLN A 125 0.26 -7.63 5.24
N SER A 126 1.51 -7.61 4.80
CA SER A 126 2.07 -6.49 4.03
C SER A 126 1.36 -6.32 2.68
N CYS A 127 1.09 -7.42 1.96
CA CYS A 127 0.35 -7.42 0.70
C CYS A 127 -1.09 -6.86 0.88
N LYS A 128 -1.76 -7.23 1.99
CA LYS A 128 -3.09 -6.71 2.34
C LYS A 128 -3.06 -5.20 2.61
N LEU A 129 -2.05 -4.71 3.33
CA LEU A 129 -1.89 -3.28 3.60
C LEU A 129 -1.65 -2.49 2.31
N ILE A 130 -0.77 -2.96 1.44
CA ILE A 130 -0.50 -2.33 0.13
C ILE A 130 -1.78 -2.32 -0.72
N SER A 131 -2.47 -3.45 -0.83
CA SER A 131 -3.72 -3.57 -1.59
C SER A 131 -4.80 -2.60 -1.10
N ARG A 132 -4.95 -2.46 0.23
CA ARG A 132 -5.88 -1.52 0.86
C ARG A 132 -5.53 -0.06 0.56
N ARG A 133 -4.24 0.25 0.45
CA ARG A 133 -3.78 1.61 0.12
C ARG A 133 -3.97 1.92 -1.36
N LEU A 134 -3.72 0.95 -2.24
CA LEU A 134 -4.00 1.03 -3.68
C LEU A 134 -5.49 1.20 -4.01
N SER A 135 -6.39 0.67 -3.17
CA SER A 135 -7.84 0.83 -3.38
C SER A 135 -8.40 2.16 -2.86
N ARG A 136 -7.66 2.87 -1.99
CA ARG A 136 -8.14 4.10 -1.34
C ARG A 136 -8.05 5.36 -2.22
N GLY A 137 -7.48 5.26 -3.42
CA GLY A 137 -7.23 6.43 -4.29
C GLY A 137 -6.28 7.45 -3.65
N PRO A 138 -5.81 8.45 -4.41
CA PRO A 138 -5.18 9.63 -3.82
C PRO A 138 -6.28 10.33 -3.00
N GLY A 139 -6.23 10.18 -1.68
CA GLY A 139 -7.30 10.61 -0.80
C GLY A 139 -7.58 12.11 -0.93
N ILE A 140 -8.72 12.47 -1.51
CA ILE A 140 -9.40 13.70 -1.11
C ILE A 140 -9.93 13.41 0.30
N ALA A 141 -9.47 14.18 1.29
CA ALA A 141 -10.01 14.07 2.65
C ALA A 141 -11.55 14.16 2.57
N PRO A 142 -12.31 13.32 3.28
CA PRO A 142 -13.75 13.47 3.29
C PRO A 142 -14.07 14.86 3.82
N LEU A 143 -14.66 15.71 2.98
CA LEU A 143 -15.30 16.94 3.42
C LEU A 143 -16.42 16.50 4.36
N THR A 144 -16.15 16.46 5.67
CA THR A 144 -17.21 16.47 6.68
C THR A 144 -18.03 17.71 6.39
N ALA A 145 -19.21 17.51 5.80
CA ALA A 145 -20.18 18.55 5.55
C ALA A 145 -20.55 19.16 6.91
N MET A 146 -20.00 20.35 7.18
CA MET A 146 -20.37 21.15 8.33
C MET A 146 -21.82 21.62 8.10
N VAL A 147 -22.78 20.92 8.70
CA VAL A 147 -24.17 21.35 8.75
C VAL A 147 -24.22 22.60 9.63
N ILE A 148 -24.27 23.77 9.00
CA ILE A 148 -24.55 25.02 9.69
C ILE A 148 -26.05 25.02 10.01
N ALA A 149 -26.40 24.65 11.24
CA ALA A 149 -27.73 24.90 11.77
C ALA A 149 -27.89 26.40 12.02
N ALA A 150 -28.47 27.11 11.06
CA ALA A 150 -28.90 28.50 11.24
C ALA A 150 -30.16 28.53 12.11
N GLY A 151 -29.98 28.56 13.43
CA GLY A 151 -31.04 28.94 14.37
C GLY A 151 -31.06 30.45 14.53
N ALA A 152 -31.96 31.15 13.84
CA ALA A 152 -32.28 32.55 14.12
C ALA A 152 -33.64 32.63 14.80
N ALA A 153 -33.61 33.15 16.03
CA ALA A 153 -34.68 33.24 17.00
C ALA A 153 -35.89 34.03 16.49
N ALA A 154 -37.09 33.49 16.74
CA ALA A 154 -38.33 34.26 16.70
C ALA A 154 -38.38 35.15 17.95
N ALA A 155 -38.30 36.47 17.75
CA ALA A 155 -38.66 37.47 18.75
C ALA A 155 -40.19 37.56 18.84
N GLY A 156 -40.74 37.43 20.04
CA GLY A 156 -42.18 37.48 20.30
C GLY A 156 -42.51 37.54 21.79
N GLU A 157 -42.25 38.71 22.35
CA GLU A 157 -42.83 39.39 23.52
C GLU A 157 -43.41 38.63 24.73
N VAL A 158 -42.95 39.10 25.88
CA VAL A 158 -43.42 38.86 27.24
C VAL A 158 -44.80 39.48 27.44
N VAL A 159 -45.80 38.69 27.86
CA VAL A 159 -46.82 39.20 28.78
C VAL A 159 -47.31 38.06 29.68
N GLY A 160 -47.17 38.27 30.98
CA GLY A 160 -47.51 37.28 31.99
C GLY A 160 -49.01 37.11 32.19
N TRP A 161 -49.40 35.95 32.71
CA TRP A 161 -50.19 35.91 33.93
C TRP A 161 -50.03 34.58 34.65
N SER A 162 -49.78 34.72 35.95
CA SER A 162 -49.80 33.67 36.95
C SER A 162 -51.17 33.02 37.03
N ARG A 163 -51.22 31.69 37.05
CA ARG A 163 -52.22 30.95 37.83
C ARG A 163 -51.52 29.88 38.64
N THR A 164 -51.65 30.04 39.95
CA THR A 164 -51.21 29.16 41.00
C THR A 164 -52.09 27.92 41.14
N LEU A 165 -51.48 26.93 41.80
CA LEU A 165 -52.02 25.88 42.67
C LEU A 165 -52.31 24.48 42.07
N SER A 166 -51.39 23.56 42.40
CA SER A 166 -51.55 22.20 42.97
C SER A 166 -52.44 21.19 42.21
N ILE A 167 -52.06 19.92 42.01
CA ILE A 167 -51.82 18.87 43.03
C ILE A 167 -51.06 17.69 42.36
N LEU A 168 -50.33 16.96 43.21
CA LEU A 168 -49.49 15.75 43.08
C LEU A 168 -50.24 14.47 42.59
N PRO A 169 -49.58 13.29 42.49
CA PRO A 169 -49.59 12.36 41.35
C PRO A 169 -50.65 11.23 41.44
N ILE A 170 -50.87 10.55 40.30
CA ILE A 170 -50.75 9.09 40.04
C ILE A 170 -51.12 8.86 38.57
#